data_AF-M8BME6-F1
#
_entry.id   AF-M8BME6-F1
#
_cell.length_a   1.000
_cell.length_b   1.000
_cell.length_c   1.000
_cell.angle_alpha   90.00
_cell.angle_beta   90.00
_cell.angle_gamma   90.00
#
_symmetry.space_group_name_H-M   'P 1'
#
loop_
_entity.id
_entity.type
_entity.pdbx_description
1 polymer ?
#
loop_
_entity_poly.entity_id
_entity_poly.type
_entity_poly.pdbx_seq_one_letter_code
_entity_poly.pdbx_strand_id
1 'polypeptide(L)' 'MLRRKGKAVKVLEFPDAIHAFYCFPELPDSGRLVEEIRAFIGTNAPTHHPDA' A
#
# COMPACT_ATOMS: atom_id res chain seq x y z
N MET A 1 13.01 9.39 -7.57
CA MET A 1 11.99 10.45 -7.71
C MET A 1 10.85 9.96 -8.60
N LEU A 2 9.95 9.18 -8.01
CA LEU A 2 8.90 8.43 -8.73
C LEU A 2 7.74 9.34 -9.16
N ARG A 3 7.35 10.28 -8.30
CA ARG A 3 6.31 11.28 -8.62
C ARG A 3 6.68 12.12 -9.86
N ARG A 4 7.94 12.59 -9.96
CA ARG A 4 8.44 13.31 -11.15
C ARG A 4 8.41 12.50 -12.46
N LYS A 5 8.27 11.17 -12.37
CA LYS A 5 8.16 10.27 -13.53
C LYS A 5 6.70 9.87 -13.85
N GLY A 6 5.71 10.58 -13.29
CA GLY A 6 4.30 10.31 -13.52
C GLY A 6 3.81 9.00 -12.92
N LYS A 7 4.52 8.43 -11.94
CA LYS A 7 4.10 7.21 -11.24
C LYS A 7 3.19 7.56 -10.07
N ALA A 8 2.12 6.79 -9.88
CA ALA A 8 1.30 6.84 -8.68
C ALA A 8 2.17 6.46 -7.46
N VAL A 9 2.13 7.28 -6.42
CA VAL A 9 2.91 7.10 -5.20
C VAL A 9 2.06 7.48 -4.00
N LYS A 10 1.97 6.57 -3.03
CA LYS A 10 1.45 6.82 -1.69
C LYS A 10 2.62 6.69 -0.70
N VAL A 11 2.74 7.63 0.23
CA VAL A 11 3.73 7.59 1.32
C VAL A 11 2.94 7.40 2.61
N LEU A 12 3.38 6.45 3.43
CA LEU A 12 2.81 6.15 4.73
C LEU A 12 3.95 6.18 5.75
N GLU A 13 3.69 6.77 6.91
CA GLU A 13 4.65 6.88 8.00
C GLU A 13 4.08 6.15 9.21
N PHE A 14 4.96 5.36 9.84
CA PHE A 14 4.66 4.55 11.02
C PHE A 14 5.73 4.86 12.07
N PRO A 15 5.59 5.95 12.84
CA PRO A 15 6.66 6.48 13.68
C PRO A 15 7.19 5.49 14.72
N ASP A 16 6.32 4.64 15.24
CA ASP A 16 6.64 3.67 16.30
C ASP A 16 7.03 2.28 15.75
N ALA A 17 7.03 2.10 14.43
CA ALA A 17 7.26 0.80 13.81
C ALA A 17 8.74 0.50 13.57
N ILE A 18 9.13 -0.75 13.81
CA ILE A 18 10.45 -1.26 13.42
C ILE A 18 10.49 -1.63 11.93
N HIS A 19 11.69 -1.76 11.36
CA HIS A 19 11.85 -2.26 9.99
C HIS A 19 11.18 -3.63 9.84
N ALA A 20 10.40 -3.79 8.75
CA ALA A 20 9.65 -5.01 8.46
C ALA A 20 8.62 -5.44 9.53
N PHE A 21 8.08 -4.50 10.31
CA PHE A 21 7.07 -4.77 11.35
C PHE A 21 5.87 -5.60 10.86
N TYR A 22 5.47 -5.46 9.59
CA TYR A 22 4.35 -6.19 8.98
C TYR A 22 4.52 -7.71 8.94
N CYS A 23 5.72 -8.23 9.20
CA CYS A 23 5.95 -9.67 9.36
C CYS A 23 5.44 -10.22 10.70
N PHE A 24 5.09 -9.35 11.66
CA PHE A 24 4.63 -9.70 13.01
C PHE A 24 3.16 -9.27 13.17
N PRO A 25 2.18 -10.17 12.96
CA PRO A 25 0.76 -9.82 13.00
C PRO A 25 0.28 -9.22 14.32
N GLU A 26 1.00 -9.46 15.43
CA GLU A 26 0.68 -8.97 16.77
C GLU A 26 1.03 -7.49 16.97
N LEU A 27 1.85 -6.89 16.10
CA LEU A 27 2.17 -5.47 16.19
C LEU A 27 1.00 -4.62 15.69
N PRO A 28 0.66 -3.49 16.36
CA PRO A 28 -0.57 -2.74 16.11
C PRO A 28 -0.82 -2.33 14.65
N ASP A 29 0.25 -2.05 13.91
CA ASP A 29 0.16 -1.50 12.55
C ASP A 29 0.34 -2.53 11.42
N SER A 30 0.67 -3.77 11.74
CA SER A 30 0.99 -4.79 10.72
C SER A 30 -0.18 -5.02 9.77
N GLY A 31 -1.39 -5.16 10.30
CA GLY A 31 -2.61 -5.27 9.50
C GLY A 31 -2.87 -4.01 8.66
N ARG A 32 -2.69 -2.82 9.26
CA ARG A 32 -2.91 -1.53 8.60
C ARG A 32 -2.04 -1.36 7.35
N LEU A 33 -0.75 -1.74 7.41
CA LEU A 33 0.13 -1.66 6.23
C LEU A 33 -0.35 -2.60 5.11
N VAL A 34 -0.76 -3.83 5.43
CA VAL A 34 -1.24 -4.79 4.43
C VAL A 34 -2.53 -4.32 3.77
N GLU A 35 -3.47 -3.77 4.55
CA GLU A 35 -4.71 -3.18 4.04
C GLU A 35 -4.43 -2.01 3.10
N GLU A 36 -3.50 -1.14 3.47
CA GLU A 36 -3.11 0.01 2.66
C GLU A 36 -2.45 -0.39 1.34
N ILE A 37 -1.62 -1.43 1.34
CA ILE A 37 -1.05 -2.02 0.13
C ILE A 37 -2.16 -2.58 -0.76
N ARG A 38 -3.10 -3.34 -0.18
CA ARG A 38 -4.24 -3.90 -0.92
C ARG A 38 -5.09 -2.81 -1.57
N ALA A 39 -5.41 -1.76 -0.82
CA ALA A 39 -6.18 -0.62 -1.33
C ALA A 39 -5.44 0.08 -2.48
N PHE A 40 -4.13 0.32 -2.32
CA PHE A 40 -3.32 0.94 -3.36
C PHE A 40 -3.26 0.08 -4.63
N ILE A 41 -3.07 -1.24 -4.52
CA ILE A 41 -3.12 -2.15 -5.67
C ILE A 41 -4.48 -2.10 -6.34
N GLY A 42 -5.57 -2.11 -5.57
CA GLY A 42 -6.94 -2.01 -6.09
C GLY A 42 -7.19 -0.76 -6.93
N THR A 43 -6.62 0.39 -6.54
CA THR A 43 -6.73 1.63 -7.33
C THR A 43 -5.93 1.62 -8.64
N ASN A 44 -4.96 0.71 -8.78
CA ASN A 44 -4.10 0.59 -9.98
C ASN A 44 -4.45 -0.62 -10.85
N ALA A 45 -5.37 -1.49 -10.41
CA ALA A 45 -5.88 -2.55 -11.26
C ALA A 45 -6.65 -1.93 -12.43
N PRO A 46 -6.45 -2.38 -13.68
CA PRO A 46 -7.30 -1.94 -14.77
C PRO A 46 -8.75 -2.27 -14.40
N THR A 47 -9.65 -1.30 -14.54
CA THR A 47 -11.08 -1.56 -14.45
C THR A 47 -11.38 -2.68 -15.44
N HIS A 48 -11.72 -3.86 -14.96
CA HIS A 48 -12.31 -4.89 -15.80
C HIS A 48 -13.59 -4.29 -16.38
N HIS A 49 -13.54 -3.80 -17.62
CA HIS A 49 -14.75 -3.42 -18.34
C HIS A 49 -15.44 -4.75 -18.69
N PRO A 50 -16.62 -5.07 -18.15
CA PRO A 50 -17.22 -6.39 -18.35
C PRO A 50 -17.73 -6.65 -19.76
N ASP A 51 -17.65 -5.69 -20.68
CA ASP A 51 -18.28 -5.77 -22.01
C ASP A 51 -17.38 -5.15 -23.11
N ALA A 52 -16.24 -5.78 -23.42
CA ALA A 52 -15.46 -5.50 -24.65
C ALA A 52 -15.01 -6.79 -25.33
#